data_AF-A0AAV1B6V8-F1
#
_entry.id   AF-A0AAV1B6V8-F1
#
_cell.length_a   1.000
_cell.length_b   1.000
_cell.length_c   1.000
_cell.angle_alpha   90.00
_cell.angle_beta   90.00
_cell.angle_gamma   90.00
#
_symmetry.space_group_name_H-M   'P 1'
#
loop_
_entity.id
_entity.type
_entity.pdbx_description
1 polymer ?
#
loop_
_entity_poly.entity_id
_entity_poly.type
_entity_poly.pdbx_seq_one_letter_code
_entity_poly.pdbx_strand_id
1 'polypeptide(L)'
;MLDSNFNTKLGDFGLARLMDHEKGSETTVVAGTSGYLAPEYMDTGKARKESDIFSFGIVLLEIACGKKAILHQELEGEVPLVEWVWELYGLRNLTVAVDPKLCGGI
;
A
#
# COMPACT_ATOMS: atom_id res chain seq x y z
N MET A 1 -13.62 5.91 -1.60
CA MET A 1 -15.09 5.74 -1.60
C MET A 1 -15.53 5.18 -2.94
N LEU A 2 -16.71 4.55 -2.99
CA LEU A 2 -17.34 4.05 -4.22
C LEU A 2 -18.70 4.72 -4.40
N ASP A 3 -19.06 5.09 -5.63
CA ASP A 3 -20.42 5.53 -5.96
C ASP A 3 -21.35 4.35 -6.28
N SER A 4 -22.62 4.62 -6.62
CA SER A 4 -23.62 3.60 -6.95
C SER A 4 -23.27 2.74 -8.17
N ASN A 5 -22.35 3.22 -9.02
CA ASN A 5 -21.88 2.53 -10.21
C ASN A 5 -20.51 1.89 -9.98
N PHE A 6 -20.06 1.80 -8.72
CA PHE A 6 -18.74 1.28 -8.32
C PHE A 6 -17.55 2.08 -8.88
N ASN A 7 -17.73 3.35 -9.26
CA ASN A 7 -16.58 4.20 -9.60
C ASN A 7 -15.86 4.63 -8.33
N THR A 8 -14.53 4.61 -8.39
CA THR A 8 -13.68 5.00 -7.27
C THR A 8 -13.53 6.52 -7.15
N LYS A 9 -13.58 7.02 -5.92
CA LYS A 9 -13.25 8.41 -5.56
C LYS A 9 -12.23 8.39 -4.42
N LEU A 10 -11.07 9.00 -4.66
CA LEU A 10 -10.04 9.20 -3.64
C LEU A 10 -10.48 10.30 -2.67
N GLY A 11 -10.18 10.12 -1.39
CA GLY A 11 -10.52 11.05 -0.32
C GLY A 11 -9.48 11.02 0.78
N ASP A 12 -9.78 11.67 1.89
CA ASP A 12 -8.89 11.84 3.05
C ASP A 12 -7.57 12.55 2.72
N PHE A 13 -7.67 13.85 2.42
CA PHE A 13 -6.53 14.72 2.13
C PHE A 13 -5.98 15.39 3.40
N GLY A 14 -6.24 14.84 4.61
CA GLY A 14 -5.86 15.47 5.88
C GLY A 14 -4.35 15.63 6.08
N LEU A 15 -3.55 14.77 5.44
CA LEU A 15 -2.08 14.84 5.42
C LEU A 15 -1.52 15.30 4.07
N ALA A 16 -2.37 15.53 3.06
CA ALA A 16 -1.93 15.92 1.73
C ALA A 16 -1.28 17.30 1.76
N ARG A 17 -0.23 17.49 0.94
CA ARG A 17 0.51 18.75 0.88
C ARG A 17 0.68 19.20 -0.55
N LEU A 18 0.55 20.51 -0.77
CA LEU A 18 0.98 21.13 -2.01
C LEU A 18 2.51 21.19 -2.00
N MET A 19 3.13 20.54 -2.98
CA MET A 19 4.57 20.56 -3.16
C MET A 19 4.93 21.58 -4.24
N ASP A 20 5.82 22.51 -3.90
CA ASP A 20 6.42 23.42 -4.86
C ASP A 20 7.53 22.69 -5.63
N HIS A 21 7.46 22.68 -6.96
CA HIS A 21 8.40 21.95 -7.81
C HIS A 21 9.84 22.47 -7.70
N GLU A 22 10.02 23.73 -7.31
CA GLU A 22 11.34 24.35 -7.21
C GLU A 22 12.05 24.08 -5.87
N LYS A 23 11.30 23.83 -4.79
CA LYS A 23 11.85 23.71 -3.42
C LYS A 23 11.92 22.27 -2.90
N GLY A 24 11.23 21.33 -3.55
CA GLY A 24 11.16 19.94 -3.11
C GLY A 24 10.39 19.78 -1.79
N SER A 25 10.38 18.57 -1.22
CA SER A 25 9.77 18.34 0.10
C SER A 25 10.72 18.77 1.22
N GLU A 26 10.20 19.61 2.12
CA GLU A 26 10.84 19.80 3.42
C GLU A 26 10.73 18.52 4.25
N THR A 27 11.70 18.31 5.15
CA THR A 27 11.65 17.21 6.12
C THR A 27 10.52 17.48 7.09
N THR A 28 9.62 16.52 7.21
CA THR A 28 8.45 16.59 8.09
C THR A 28 8.50 15.48 9.13
N VAL A 29 7.72 15.62 10.19
CA VAL A 29 7.41 14.49 11.06
C VAL A 29 6.74 13.43 10.19
N VAL A 30 7.31 12.22 10.16
CA VAL A 30 6.74 11.09 9.43
C VAL A 30 5.34 10.84 9.97
N ALA A 31 4.34 10.96 9.09
CA ALA A 31 2.94 10.77 9.43
C ALA A 31 2.26 10.00 8.29
N GLY A 32 1.47 9.00 8.66
CA GLY A 32 0.65 8.21 7.74
C GLY A 32 0.30 6.85 8.34
N THR A 33 -0.30 5.99 7.52
CA THR A 33 -0.82 4.70 7.97
C THR A 33 0.23 3.60 7.80
N SER A 34 0.49 2.84 8.86
CA SER A 34 1.41 1.69 8.83
C SER A 34 1.02 0.69 7.74
N GLY A 35 2.02 0.08 7.10
CA GLY A 35 1.84 -0.80 5.94
C GLY A 35 1.78 -0.09 4.58
N TYR A 36 1.54 1.23 4.56
CA TYR A 36 1.53 2.03 3.32
C TYR A 36 2.72 2.98 3.20
N LEU A 37 3.45 3.22 4.30
CA LEU A 37 4.59 4.13 4.32
C LEU A 37 5.74 3.56 3.50
N ALA A 38 6.22 4.36 2.53
CA ALA A 38 7.39 4.01 1.76
C ALA A 38 8.66 4.03 2.65
N PRO A 39 9.59 3.08 2.48
CA PRO A 39 10.78 3.00 3.33
C PRO A 39 11.63 4.28 3.27
N GLU A 40 11.79 4.86 2.08
CA GLU A 40 12.53 6.12 1.91
C GLU A 40 11.85 7.32 2.58
N TYR A 41 10.51 7.28 2.72
CA TYR A 41 9.78 8.31 3.45
C TYR A 41 10.00 8.16 4.96
N MET A 42 10.01 6.94 5.48
CA MET A 42 10.30 6.66 6.89
C MET A 42 11.71 7.10 7.28
N ASP A 43 12.69 6.90 6.39
CA ASP A 43 14.08 7.27 6.63
C ASP A 43 14.33 8.77 6.56
N THR A 44 13.72 9.45 5.58
CA THR A 44 14.05 10.84 5.27
C THR A 44 13.05 11.86 5.81
N GLY A 45 11.85 11.43 6.17
CA GLY A 45 10.72 12.30 6.51
C GLY A 45 10.23 13.18 5.36
N LYS A 46 10.66 12.91 4.12
CA LYS A 46 10.35 13.73 2.93
C LYS A 46 9.35 13.00 2.05
N ALA A 47 8.11 13.47 2.04
CA ALA A 47 7.08 12.95 1.15
C ALA A 47 7.42 13.29 -0.30
N ARG A 48 7.23 12.35 -1.22
CA ARG A 48 7.49 12.54 -2.64
C ARG A 48 6.42 11.86 -3.48
N LYS A 49 6.44 12.13 -4.78
CA LYS A 49 5.57 11.42 -5.73
C LYS A 49 5.85 9.92 -5.70
N GLU A 50 7.11 9.52 -5.54
CA GLU A 50 7.53 8.12 -5.49
C GLU A 50 6.99 7.41 -4.24
N SER A 51 6.95 8.08 -3.08
CA SER A 51 6.37 7.50 -1.87
C SER A 51 4.86 7.31 -2.00
N ASP A 52 4.15 8.24 -2.67
CA ASP A 52 2.72 8.07 -2.97
C ASP A 52 2.47 6.90 -3.95
N ILE A 53 3.36 6.71 -4.94
CA ILE A 53 3.30 5.57 -5.86
C ILE A 53 3.51 4.25 -5.13
N PHE A 54 4.43 4.21 -4.16
CA PHE A 54 4.63 3.02 -3.31
C PHE A 54 3.34 2.68 -2.55
N SER A 55 2.74 3.65 -1.84
CA SER A 55 1.48 3.45 -1.11
C SER A 55 0.34 3.00 -2.03
N PHE A 56 0.25 3.56 -3.24
CA PHE A 56 -0.72 3.13 -4.25
C PHE A 56 -0.48 1.68 -4.70
N GLY A 57 0.77 1.27 -4.85
CA GLY A 57 1.13 -0.12 -5.13
C GLY A 57 0.62 -1.10 -4.07
N ILE A 58 0.70 -0.73 -2.78
CA ILE A 58 0.13 -1.53 -1.69
C ILE A 58 -1.39 -1.67 -1.85
N VAL A 59 -2.11 -0.60 -2.17
CA VAL A 59 -3.56 -0.64 -2.40
C VAL A 59 -3.91 -1.59 -3.56
N LEU A 60 -3.11 -1.60 -4.64
CA LEU A 60 -3.30 -2.56 -5.74
C LEU A 60 -3.11 -4.01 -5.27
N LEU A 61 -2.11 -4.27 -4.41
CA LEU A 61 -1.92 -5.59 -3.83
C LEU A 61 -3.09 -5.99 -2.93
N GLU A 62 -3.62 -5.08 -2.11
CA GLU A 62 -4.79 -5.36 -1.27
C GLU A 62 -6.01 -5.74 -2.12
N ILE A 63 -6.24 -5.01 -3.23
CA ILE A 63 -7.33 -5.31 -4.18
C ILE A 63 -7.12 -6.68 -4.85
N ALA A 64 -5.90 -6.98 -5.31
CA ALA A 64 -5.61 -8.24 -6.00
C ALA A 64 -5.64 -9.46 -5.07
N CYS A 65 -5.22 -9.29 -3.82
CA CYS A 65 -5.09 -10.38 -2.85
C CYS A 65 -6.31 -10.53 -1.93
N GLY A 66 -7.17 -9.51 -1.83
CA GLY A 66 -8.26 -9.49 -0.86
C GLY A 66 -7.78 -9.50 0.59
N LYS A 67 -6.56 -9.02 0.85
CA LYS A 67 -5.88 -9.01 2.15
C LYS A 67 -5.56 -7.59 2.58
N LYS A 68 -5.39 -7.37 3.88
CA LYS A 68 -4.94 -6.08 4.43
C LYS A 68 -3.44 -5.86 4.17
N ALA A 69 -3.03 -4.59 4.13
CA ALA A 69 -1.62 -4.17 3.97
C ALA A 69 -0.67 -4.75 5.04
N ILE A 70 -1.19 -5.10 6.21
CA ILE A 70 -0.47 -5.83 7.26
C ILE A 70 -1.21 -7.14 7.55
N LEU A 71 -0.54 -8.26 7.30
CA LEU A 71 -1.01 -9.60 7.60
C LEU A 71 -0.75 -9.90 9.07
N HIS A 72 -1.75 -10.47 9.75
CA HIS A 72 -1.58 -10.97 11.11
C HIS A 72 -1.45 -12.48 11.05
N GLN A 73 -0.28 -13.00 11.39
CA GLN A 73 -0.01 -14.43 11.51
C GLN A 73 0.16 -14.79 12.97
N GLU A 74 -0.54 -15.84 13.43
CA GLU A 74 -0.58 -16.24 14.84
C GLU A 74 0.82 -16.53 15.43
N LEU A 75 1.78 -16.95 14.60
CA LEU A 75 3.13 -17.35 15.01
C LEU A 75 4.24 -16.36 14.63
N GLU A 76 4.06 -15.61 13.54
CA GLU A 76 5.10 -14.73 12.96
C GLU A 76 4.83 -13.23 13.20
N GLY A 77 3.68 -12.89 13.81
CA GLY A 77 3.32 -11.51 14.13
C GLY A 77 2.75 -10.76 12.92
N GLU A 78 3.07 -9.47 12.83
CA GLU A 78 2.64 -8.60 11.73
C GLU A 78 3.64 -8.66 10.56
N VAL A 79 3.18 -9.10 9.40
CA VAL A 79 3.99 -9.17 8.16
C VAL A 79 3.41 -8.21 7.12
N PRO A 80 4.20 -7.29 6.55
CA PRO A 80 3.76 -6.44 5.46
C PRO A 80 3.33 -7.25 4.24
N LEU A 81 2.17 -6.94 3.66
CA LEU A 81 1.64 -7.63 2.49
C LEU A 81 2.64 -7.63 1.31
N VAL A 82 3.36 -6.53 1.12
CA VAL A 82 4.35 -6.39 0.06
C VAL A 82 5.50 -7.40 0.19
N GLU A 83 5.96 -7.67 1.42
CA GLU A 83 7.05 -8.63 1.66
C GLU A 83 6.57 -10.05 1.37
N TRP A 84 5.38 -10.41 1.86
CA TRP A 84 4.79 -11.71 1.57
C TRP A 84 4.56 -11.97 0.08
N VAL A 85 4.03 -10.99 -0.66
CA VAL A 85 3.87 -11.11 -2.12
C VAL A 85 5.22 -11.18 -2.82
N TRP A 86 6.23 -10.44 -2.35
CA TRP A 86 7.57 -10.44 -2.90
C TRP A 86 8.25 -11.80 -2.76
N GLU A 87 8.08 -12.47 -1.62
CA GLU A 87 8.55 -13.84 -1.40
C GLU A 87 7.90 -14.82 -2.37
N LEU A 88 6.56 -14.76 -2.53
CA LEU A 88 5.84 -15.58 -3.49
C LEU A 88 6.29 -15.33 -4.93
N TYR A 89 6.62 -14.08 -5.28
CA TYR A 89 7.20 -13.74 -6.57
C TYR A 89 8.55 -14.43 -6.78
N GLY A 90 9.46 -14.35 -5.79
CA GLY A 90 10.75 -15.02 -5.82
C GLY A 90 10.65 -16.55 -5.96
N LEU A 91 9.62 -17.13 -5.34
CA LEU A 91 9.28 -18.56 -5.43
C LEU A 91 8.51 -18.93 -6.70
N ARG A 92 8.20 -17.97 -7.57
CA ARG A 92 7.37 -18.15 -8.79
C ARG A 92 5.97 -18.73 -8.50
N ASN A 93 5.39 -18.36 -7.37
CA ASN A 93 4.12 -18.90 -6.88
C ASN A 93 3.07 -17.81 -6.60
N LEU A 94 3.02 -16.77 -7.45
CA LEU A 94 2.11 -15.62 -7.29
C LEU A 94 0.63 -15.98 -7.28
N THR A 95 0.22 -17.13 -7.84
CA THR A 95 -1.18 -17.56 -7.84
C THR A 95 -1.73 -17.77 -6.43
N VAL A 96 -0.86 -18.06 -5.45
CA VAL A 96 -1.23 -18.15 -4.02
C VAL A 96 -1.63 -16.79 -3.45
N ALA A 97 -1.15 -15.69 -4.02
CA ALA A 97 -1.47 -14.34 -3.57
C ALA A 97 -2.89 -13.90 -3.95
N VAL A 98 -3.44 -14.45 -5.04
CA VAL A 98 -4.73 -14.03 -5.62
C VAL A 98 -5.88 -14.23 -4.62
N ASP A 99 -6.80 -13.26 -4.55
CA ASP A 99 -7.98 -13.36 -3.70
C ASP A 99 -8.78 -14.63 -4.03
N PRO A 100 -8.93 -15.58 -3.08
CA PRO A 100 -9.65 -16.82 -3.32
C PRO A 100 -11.13 -16.58 -3.67
N LYS A 101 -11.71 -15.44 -3.28
CA LYS A 101 -13.11 -15.09 -3.61
C LYS A 101 -13.30 -14.77 -5.10
N LEU A 102 -12.22 -14.42 -5.81
CA LEU A 102 -12.26 -14.15 -7.25
C LEU A 102 -12.19 -15.43 -8.10
N CYS A 103 -11.77 -16.56 -7.52
CA CYS A 103 -11.61 -17.83 -8.24
C CYS A 103 -12.93 -18.57 -8.52
N GLY A 104 -14.07 -17.98 -8.16
CA GLY A 104 -15.39 -18.60 -8.28
C GLY A 104 -15.61 -19.63 -7.17
N GLY A 105 -16.72 -19.51 -6.44
CA GLY A 105 -17.18 -20.61 -5.60
C GLY A 105 -17.42 -21.83 -6.51
N ILE A 106 -16.71 -22.91 -6.25
CA ILE A 106 -17.12 -24.26 -6.67
C ILE A 106 -18.11 -24.77 -5.63
#